data_AF-A0A7W0UIR2-F1
#
_entry.id   AF-A0A7W0UIR2-F1
#
_cell.length_a   1.000
_cell.length_b   1.000
_cell.length_c   1.000
_cell.angle_alpha   90.00
_cell.angle_beta   90.00
_cell.angle_gamma   90.00
#
_symmetry.space_group_name_H-M   'P 1'
#
loop_
_entity.id
_entity.type
_entity.pdbx_description
1 polymer ?
#
loop_
_entity_poly.entity_id
_entity_poly.type
_entity_poly.pdbx_seq_one_letter_code
_entity_poly.pdbx_strand_id
1 'polypeptide(L)'
;DGLTAQVQANAVTAFGAVDAAGVARIDSFVQESTGQTWVMEINTTPGSFSFYLWEPSGVPFNELLRSVLDVAAEVHDAKSGLMYSFDSKMLAGTAGVKAGG
;
A
#
# COMPACT_ATOMS: atom_id res chain seq x y z
N ASP A 1 -12.61 0.41 -23.32
CA ASP A 1 -14.08 0.64 -23.42
C ASP A 1 -14.58 1.28 -22.12
N GLY A 2 -15.85 1.69 -22.05
CA GLY A 2 -16.40 2.37 -20.86
C GLY A 2 -16.47 1.48 -19.61
N LEU A 3 -16.69 0.18 -19.79
CA LEU A 3 -16.74 -0.78 -18.69
C LEU A 3 -15.36 -0.99 -18.06
N THR A 4 -14.33 -1.17 -18.89
CA THR A 4 -12.93 -1.30 -18.47
C THR A 4 -12.51 -0.07 -17.66
N ALA A 5 -12.84 1.13 -18.13
CA ALA A 5 -12.54 2.37 -17.41
C ALA A 5 -13.23 2.42 -16.03
N GLN A 6 -14.49 1.96 -15.95
CA GLN A 6 -15.21 1.89 -14.67
C GLN A 6 -14.58 0.89 -13.70
N VAL A 7 -14.19 -0.31 -14.17
CA VAL A 7 -13.52 -1.32 -13.34
C VAL A 7 -12.17 -0.80 -12.84
N GLN A 8 -11.38 -0.15 -13.70
CA GLN A 8 -10.10 0.44 -13.33
C GLN A 8 -10.28 1.57 -12.30
N ALA A 9 -11.27 2.46 -12.49
CA ALA A 9 -11.56 3.53 -11.54
C ALA A 9 -11.98 2.99 -10.16
N ASN A 10 -12.82 1.95 -10.14
CA ASN A 10 -13.21 1.27 -8.91
C ASN A 10 -12.01 0.60 -8.22
N ALA A 11 -11.10 -0.02 -9.00
CA ALA A 11 -9.89 -0.63 -8.47
C ALA A 11 -8.96 0.39 -7.80
N VAL A 12 -8.74 1.54 -8.43
CA VAL A 12 -7.95 2.64 -7.84
C VAL A 12 -8.61 3.17 -6.56
N THR A 13 -9.93 3.34 -6.58
CA THR A 13 -10.69 3.79 -5.39
C THR A 13 -10.58 2.79 -4.25
N ALA A 14 -10.73 1.49 -4.53
CA ALA A 14 -10.63 0.43 -3.52
C ALA A 14 -9.22 0.33 -2.92
N PHE A 15 -8.18 0.44 -3.75
CA PHE A 15 -6.78 0.44 -3.31
C PHE A 15 -6.52 1.59 -2.31
N GLY A 16 -6.95 2.81 -2.65
CA GLY A 16 -6.80 3.97 -1.77
C GLY A 16 -7.68 3.91 -0.51
N ALA A 17 -8.87 3.30 -0.58
CA ALA A 17 -9.79 3.21 0.56
C ALA A 17 -9.26 2.38 1.73
N VAL A 18 -8.30 1.47 1.48
CA VAL A 18 -7.66 0.65 2.51
C VAL A 18 -6.24 1.09 2.85
N ASP A 19 -5.82 2.27 2.38
CA ASP A 19 -4.46 2.80 2.57
C ASP A 19 -3.38 1.78 2.15
N ALA A 20 -3.62 1.07 1.03
CA ALA A 20 -2.67 0.10 0.50
C ALA A 20 -1.46 0.79 -0.13
N ALA A 21 -0.33 0.07 -0.15
CA ALA A 21 0.88 0.47 -0.84
C ALA A 21 1.49 -0.72 -1.60
N GLY A 22 2.22 -0.42 -2.67
CA GLY A 22 2.84 -1.43 -3.53
C GLY A 22 1.87 -1.95 -4.57
N VAL A 23 1.54 -3.24 -4.51
CA VAL A 23 0.70 -3.91 -5.53
C VAL A 23 -0.42 -4.70 -4.87
N ALA A 24 -1.61 -4.60 -5.45
CA ALA A 24 -2.75 -5.44 -5.10
C ALA A 24 -3.53 -5.81 -6.36
N ARG A 25 -4.23 -6.95 -6.33
CA ARG A 25 -5.20 -7.33 -7.36
C ARG A 25 -6.60 -7.07 -6.82
N ILE A 26 -7.38 -6.26 -7.55
CA ILE A 26 -8.77 -5.97 -7.19
C ILE A 26 -9.68 -6.83 -8.04
N ASP A 27 -10.34 -7.78 -7.41
CA ASP A 27 -11.27 -8.67 -8.10
C ASP A 27 -12.65 -8.00 -8.12
N SER A 28 -13.31 -8.00 -9.28
CA SER A 28 -14.58 -7.32 -9.50
C SER A 28 -15.61 -8.24 -10.12
N PHE A 29 -16.86 -8.09 -9.73
CA PHE A 29 -18.00 -8.61 -10.48
C PHE A 29 -18.50 -7.58 -11.48
N VAL A 30 -18.95 -8.06 -12.63
CA VAL A 30 -19.57 -7.27 -13.68
C VAL A 30 -20.88 -7.94 -14.08
N GLN A 31 -21.96 -7.16 -14.09
CA GLN A 31 -23.21 -7.57 -14.71
C GLN A 31 -23.21 -7.09 -16.17
N GLU A 32 -22.99 -8.01 -17.12
CA GLU A 32 -22.82 -7.67 -18.54
C GLU A 32 -24.02 -6.94 -19.16
N SER A 33 -25.24 -7.28 -18.74
CA SER A 33 -26.47 -6.69 -19.30
C SER A 33 -26.66 -5.21 -18.94
N THR A 34 -26.13 -4.77 -17.80
CA THR A 34 -26.32 -3.41 -17.26
C THR A 34 -25.01 -2.62 -17.22
N GLY A 35 -23.87 -3.28 -17.32
CA GLY A 35 -22.55 -2.72 -17.09
C GLY A 35 -22.27 -2.36 -15.63
N GLN A 36 -23.13 -2.75 -14.69
CA GLN A 36 -22.90 -2.52 -13.26
C GLN A 36 -21.72 -3.35 -12.77
N THR A 37 -20.91 -2.77 -11.87
CA THR A 37 -19.71 -3.39 -11.36
C THR A 37 -19.62 -3.26 -9.84
N TRP A 38 -19.02 -4.27 -9.20
CA TRP A 38 -18.81 -4.31 -7.75
C TRP A 38 -17.41 -4.82 -7.44
N VAL A 39 -16.73 -4.19 -6.49
CA VAL A 39 -15.49 -4.70 -5.92
C VAL A 39 -15.82 -5.86 -4.99
N MET A 40 -15.12 -6.98 -5.17
CA MET A 40 -15.29 -8.20 -4.38
C MET A 40 -14.24 -8.31 -3.29
N GLU A 41 -12.98 -8.30 -3.70
CA GLU A 41 -11.84 -8.61 -2.87
C GLU A 41 -10.65 -7.73 -3.27
N ILE A 42 -9.85 -7.35 -2.26
CA ILE A 42 -8.55 -6.72 -2.42
C ILE A 42 -7.49 -7.74 -2.03
N ASN A 43 -6.77 -8.29 -3.01
CA ASN A 43 -5.66 -9.20 -2.78
C ASN A 43 -4.36 -8.40 -2.65
N THR A 44 -3.89 -8.15 -1.42
CA THR A 44 -2.68 -7.36 -1.13
C THR A 44 -1.37 -8.09 -1.42
N THR A 45 -1.40 -9.41 -1.58
CA THR A 45 -0.25 -10.24 -1.99
C THR A 45 -0.68 -11.19 -3.10
N PRO A 46 -1.01 -10.67 -4.29
CA PRO A 46 -1.51 -11.51 -5.37
C PRO A 46 -0.39 -12.40 -5.92
N GLY A 47 -0.75 -13.60 -6.36
CA GLY A 47 0.18 -14.53 -7.00
C GLY A 47 0.92 -13.86 -8.17
N SER A 48 2.25 -14.04 -8.20
CA SER A 48 3.14 -13.43 -9.19
C SER A 48 2.99 -11.91 -9.35
N PHE A 49 2.55 -11.21 -8.30
CA PHE A 49 2.25 -9.77 -8.31
C PHE A 49 1.26 -9.33 -9.42
N SER A 50 0.47 -10.27 -9.94
CA SER A 50 -0.42 -10.05 -11.09
C SER A 50 0.27 -9.46 -12.33
N PHE A 51 1.54 -9.80 -12.58
CA PHE A 51 2.30 -9.24 -13.71
C PHE A 51 1.64 -9.44 -15.07
N TYR A 52 0.86 -10.51 -15.23
CA TYR A 52 0.12 -10.81 -16.46
C TYR A 52 -0.97 -9.77 -16.81
N LEU A 53 -1.40 -8.93 -15.85
CA LEU A 53 -2.28 -7.78 -16.11
C LEU A 53 -1.50 -6.53 -16.51
N TRP A 54 -0.25 -6.42 -16.06
CA TRP A 54 0.65 -5.29 -16.29
C TRP A 54 1.40 -5.41 -17.63
N GLU A 55 1.81 -6.61 -18.00
CA GLU A 55 2.57 -6.85 -19.23
C GLU A 55 1.82 -6.41 -20.50
N PRO A 56 0.51 -6.69 -20.69
CA PRO A 56 -0.24 -6.17 -21.83
C PRO A 56 -0.38 -4.64 -21.84
N SER A 57 -0.22 -3.99 -20.69
CA SER A 57 -0.21 -2.52 -20.56
C SER A 57 1.16 -1.89 -20.82
N GLY A 58 2.18 -2.71 -21.14
CA GLY A 58 3.53 -2.26 -21.45
C GLY A 58 4.48 -2.24 -20.25
N VAL A 59 4.08 -2.79 -19.10
CA VAL A 59 4.91 -2.86 -17.90
C VAL A 59 5.45 -4.29 -17.73
N PRO A 60 6.70 -4.58 -18.13
CA PRO A 60 7.29 -5.90 -17.98
C PRO A 60 7.54 -6.25 -16.51
N PHE A 61 7.66 -7.54 -16.21
CA PHE A 61 7.78 -8.04 -14.83
C PHE A 61 8.93 -7.40 -14.03
N ASN A 62 10.08 -7.19 -14.67
CA ASN A 62 11.25 -6.56 -14.02
C ASN A 62 10.98 -5.11 -13.63
N GLU A 63 10.23 -4.36 -14.43
CA GLU A 63 9.85 -2.97 -14.13
C GLU A 63 8.78 -2.93 -13.04
N LEU A 64 7.79 -3.83 -13.08
CA LEU A 64 6.81 -3.99 -12.00
C LEU A 64 7.50 -4.29 -10.67
N LEU A 65 8.40 -5.28 -10.64
CA LEU A 65 9.11 -5.65 -9.43
C LEU A 65 9.95 -4.50 -8.89
N ARG A 66 10.63 -3.75 -9.78
CA ARG A 66 11.37 -2.56 -9.39
C ARG A 66 10.47 -1.52 -8.74
N SER A 67 9.33 -1.22 -9.36
CA SER A 67 8.36 -0.26 -8.83
C SER A 67 7.84 -0.65 -7.45
N VAL A 68 7.55 -1.94 -7.23
CA VAL A 68 7.12 -2.44 -5.91
C VAL A 68 8.22 -2.29 -4.85
N LEU A 69 9.49 -2.54 -5.21
CA LEU A 69 10.63 -2.34 -4.31
C LEU A 69 10.84 -0.86 -3.97
N ASP A 70 10.72 0.03 -4.95
CA ASP A 70 10.84 1.47 -4.75
C ASP A 70 9.75 1.97 -3.78
N VAL A 71 8.49 1.58 -4.00
CA VAL A 71 7.38 1.91 -3.08
C VAL A 71 7.61 1.33 -1.68
N ALA A 72 8.13 0.10 -1.58
CA ALA A 72 8.42 -0.50 -0.29
C ALA A 72 9.49 0.28 0.50
N ALA A 73 10.53 0.78 -0.18
CA ALA A 73 11.55 1.63 0.43
C ALA A 73 10.97 2.97 0.89
N GLU A 74 10.18 3.65 0.05
CA GLU A 74 9.53 4.93 0.39
C GLU A 74 8.61 4.79 1.62
N VAL A 75 7.78 3.75 1.66
CA VAL A 75 6.88 3.47 2.79
C VAL A 75 7.68 3.15 4.06
N HIS A 76 8.77 2.40 3.94
CA HIS A 76 9.64 2.10 5.07
C HIS A 76 10.27 3.36 5.66
N ASP A 77 10.82 4.23 4.81
CA ASP A 77 11.45 5.48 5.22
C ASP A 77 10.44 6.42 5.88
N ALA A 78 9.25 6.59 5.29
CA ALA A 78 8.17 7.38 5.88
C ALA A 78 7.77 6.85 7.27
N LYS A 79 7.62 5.54 7.42
CA LYS A 79 7.26 4.90 8.70
C LYS A 79 8.37 5.06 9.76
N SER A 80 9.63 4.89 9.36
CA SER A 80 10.76 5.04 10.28
C SER A 80 10.93 6.48 10.79
N GLY A 81 10.65 7.48 9.95
CA GLY A 81 10.63 8.88 10.34
C GLY A 81 9.54 9.24 11.36
N LEU A 82 8.37 8.61 11.26
CA LEU A 82 7.29 8.76 12.26
C LEU A 82 7.63 8.06 13.59
N MET A 83 8.41 6.98 13.54
CA MET A 83 8.79 6.18 14.71
C MET A 83 10.10 6.67 15.32
N TYR A 84 10.21 7.97 15.59
CA TYR A 84 11.37 8.53 16.29
C TYR A 84 11.19 8.38 17.81
N SER A 85 11.98 7.52 18.43
CA SER A 85 12.05 7.41 19.90
C SER A 85 12.82 8.60 20.45
N PHE A 86 12.16 9.49 21.18
CA PHE A 86 12.87 10.52 21.94
C PHE A 86 13.71 9.83 23.03
N ASP A 87 15.03 9.91 22.90
CA ASP A 87 15.93 9.61 24.01
C ASP A 87 15.78 10.75 25.03
N SER A 88 14.84 10.57 25.94
CA SER A 88 14.34 11.63 26.78
C SER A 88 15.39 12.00 27.83
N LYS A 89 16.25 12.98 27.50
CA LYS A 89 17.12 13.65 28.48
C LYS A 89 16.34 14.33 29.62
N MET A 90 15.01 14.38 29.55
CA MET A 90 14.14 14.78 30.66
C MET A 90 14.19 13.80 31.85
N LEU A 91 14.51 12.52 31.63
CA LEU A 91 14.69 11.52 32.70
C LEU A 91 16.12 11.47 33.27
N ALA A 92 17.08 12.15 32.64
CA ALA A 92 18.45 12.25 33.17
C ALA A 92 18.57 13.28 34.30
N GLY A 93 17.59 14.18 34.47
CA GLY A 93 17.64 15.28 35.44
C GLY A 93 17.12 14.97 36.85
N THR A 94 16.53 13.80 37.10
CA THR A 94 15.96 13.44 38.41
C THR A 94 16.78 12.39 39.19
N ALA A 95 17.89 11.91 38.64
CA ALA A 95 18.81 11.00 39.33
C ALA A 95 19.81 11.78 40.20
N GLY A 96 19.34 12.54 41.20
CA GLY A 96 20.26 13.40 41.94
C GLY A 96 19.73 14.13 43.17
N VAL A 97 18.77 13.60 43.92
CA VAL A 97 18.51 14.06 45.30
C VAL A 97 18.19 12.87 46.21
N LYS A 98 19.21 12.27 46.82
CA LYS A 98 19.04 11.54 48.09
C LYS A 98 19.28 12.55 49.21
N ALA A 99 18.21 13.15 49.72
CA ALA A 99 18.20 13.76 51.03
C ALA A 99 17.78 12.68 52.03
N GLY A 100 18.64 12.34 52.99
CA GLY A 100 18.31 11.41 54.08
C GLY A 100 19.54 10.74 54.67
N GLY A 101 19.95 11.21 55.85
CA GLY A 101 21.05 10.67 56.67
C GLY A 101 21.83 11.76 57.36
#